data_AF-A0A953Y6S7-F1
#
_entry.id   AF-A0A953Y6S7-F1
#
_cell.length_a   1.000
_cell.length_b   1.000
_cell.length_c   1.000
_cell.angle_alpha   90.00
_cell.angle_beta   90.00
_cell.angle_gamma   90.00
#
_symmetry.space_group_name_H-M   'P 1'
#
loop_
_entity.id
_entity.type
_entity.pdbx_description
1 polymer ?
#
loop_
_entity_poly.entity_id
_entity_poly.type
_entity_poly.pdbx_seq_one_letter_code
_entity_poly.pdbx_strand_id
1 'polypeptide(L)'
;MIHEACRDLGDDALVLDPFAGSGTTLGEALRLGHRAIGVEVNPFAVTLLNAAFSARHPKLQDTYDAIATRALEAVGPLYDGPNGPAGYFWAYQAPCSSCRETALLIKRTVIVQHAYPNRLPRGWALCPYDRNVFAITDVRKTKAKCTCCGRFIPLQPKRTGRFECIWCEEEVLPEPDLPGWPPEPVLVAVEIRNGDGVRLFRQPAKEEVALAAGGDSTKLTRSPIDSGLTTEQILRWGYVDWADLLHPRQRVLASAISRRVARVEDEELREQLALAFSPFFEYHCRLAS
;
A
#
# COMPACT_ATOMS: atom_id res chain seq x y z
N MET A 1 -14.05 23.94 19.02
CA MET A 1 -14.73 24.59 17.88
C MET A 1 -16.00 23.86 17.44
N ILE A 2 -15.96 22.72 16.71
CA ILE A 2 -17.19 22.02 16.26
C ILE A 2 -18.06 21.58 17.45
N HIS A 3 -17.45 20.92 18.43
CA HIS A 3 -18.14 20.45 19.64
C HIS A 3 -18.87 21.58 20.41
N GLU A 4 -18.21 22.73 20.56
CA GLU A 4 -18.77 23.89 21.27
C GLU A 4 -19.91 24.49 20.45
N ALA A 5 -19.74 24.64 19.14
CA ALA A 5 -20.78 25.13 18.25
C ALA A 5 -22.05 24.26 18.30
N CYS A 6 -21.91 22.93 18.37
CA CYS A 6 -23.05 22.03 18.52
C CYS A 6 -23.71 22.16 19.90
N ARG A 7 -22.93 22.30 20.98
CA ARG A 7 -23.44 22.43 22.35
C ARG A 7 -24.35 23.64 22.53
N ASP A 8 -24.09 24.72 21.81
CA ASP A 8 -24.83 25.99 21.94
C ASP A 8 -26.17 26.01 21.17
N LEU A 9 -26.52 24.94 20.44
CA LEU A 9 -27.73 24.89 19.58
C LEU A 9 -29.05 24.66 20.33
N GLY A 10 -29.02 24.43 21.64
CA GLY A 10 -30.19 24.00 22.42
C GLY A 10 -30.57 22.54 22.16
N ASP A 11 -31.63 22.02 22.80
CA ASP A 11 -32.00 20.61 22.72
C ASP A 11 -32.61 20.22 21.34
N ASP A 12 -32.27 19.04 20.81
CA ASP A 12 -32.82 18.46 19.55
C ASP A 12 -32.77 19.36 18.30
N ALA A 13 -31.71 20.17 18.18
CA ALA A 13 -31.46 20.94 16.96
C ALA A 13 -31.28 20.05 15.71
N LEU A 14 -31.49 20.64 14.53
CA LEU A 14 -31.14 20.03 13.24
C LEU A 14 -29.86 20.67 12.70
N VAL A 15 -28.81 19.87 12.54
CA VAL A 15 -27.50 20.30 12.02
C VAL A 15 -27.37 19.87 10.56
N LEU A 16 -27.15 20.83 9.65
CA LEU A 16 -26.84 20.57 8.25
C LEU A 16 -25.33 20.77 8.01
N ASP A 17 -24.66 19.73 7.57
CA ASP A 17 -23.29 19.83 7.04
C ASP A 17 -23.31 19.65 5.52
N PRO A 18 -23.15 20.72 4.73
CA PRO A 18 -23.18 20.65 3.27
C PRO A 18 -21.90 20.05 2.66
N PHE A 19 -20.86 19.79 3.48
CA PHE A 19 -19.57 19.21 3.08
C PHE A 19 -19.13 18.17 4.10
N ALA A 20 -19.96 17.13 4.26
CA ALA A 20 -19.85 16.20 5.37
C ALA A 20 -18.45 15.57 5.49
N GLY A 21 -17.74 15.32 4.39
CA GLY A 21 -16.35 14.88 4.42
C GLY A 21 -16.14 13.66 5.31
N SER A 22 -15.37 13.82 6.40
CA SER A 22 -15.12 12.75 7.39
C SER A 22 -16.23 12.57 8.42
N GLY A 23 -17.26 13.42 8.42
CA GLY A 23 -18.45 13.28 9.26
C GLY A 23 -18.32 13.87 10.66
N THR A 24 -17.25 14.59 10.97
CA THR A 24 -16.97 15.06 12.33
C THR A 24 -18.12 15.91 12.90
N THR A 25 -18.68 16.82 12.10
CA THR A 25 -19.84 17.65 12.48
C THR A 25 -21.08 16.80 12.77
N LEU A 26 -21.36 15.82 11.89
CA LEU A 26 -22.51 14.93 12.02
C LEU A 26 -22.39 14.08 13.28
N GLY A 27 -21.21 13.50 13.52
CA GLY A 27 -20.95 12.68 14.70
C GLY A 27 -21.08 13.46 16.00
N GLU A 28 -20.56 14.68 16.05
CA GLU A 28 -20.71 15.54 17.24
C GLU A 28 -22.15 15.96 17.48
N ALA A 29 -22.90 16.28 16.42
CA ALA A 29 -24.33 16.59 16.51
C ALA A 29 -25.12 15.39 17.07
N LEU A 30 -24.94 14.19 16.50
CA LEU A 30 -25.61 12.97 16.94
C LEU A 30 -25.22 12.60 18.38
N ARG A 31 -23.95 12.75 18.76
CA ARG A 31 -23.45 12.46 20.12
C ARG A 31 -24.08 13.39 21.18
N LEU A 32 -24.46 14.60 20.80
CA LEU A 32 -25.13 15.58 21.66
C LEU A 32 -26.67 15.45 21.62
N GLY A 33 -27.21 14.46 20.91
CA GLY A 33 -28.65 14.23 20.83
C GLY A 33 -29.38 15.11 19.81
N HIS A 34 -28.65 15.76 18.90
CA HIS A 34 -29.23 16.50 17.79
C HIS A 34 -29.50 15.58 16.59
N ARG A 35 -30.32 16.07 15.65
CA ARG A 35 -30.50 15.48 14.33
C ARG A 35 -29.48 16.06 13.37
N ALA A 36 -29.03 15.27 12.40
CA ALA A 36 -28.01 15.69 11.45
C ALA A 36 -28.36 15.30 10.00
N ILE A 37 -28.06 16.19 9.06
CA ILE A 37 -28.11 15.94 7.61
C ILE A 37 -26.73 16.25 7.05
N GLY A 38 -26.11 15.27 6.40
CA GLY A 38 -24.85 15.43 5.70
C GLY A 38 -25.04 15.41 4.19
N VAL A 39 -24.37 16.31 3.48
CA VAL A 39 -24.26 16.28 2.02
C VAL A 39 -22.80 16.07 1.64
N GLU A 40 -22.58 15.13 0.73
CA GLU A 40 -21.25 14.79 0.22
C GLU A 40 -21.39 14.37 -1.25
N VAL A 41 -20.47 14.83 -2.09
CA VAL A 41 -20.48 14.56 -3.53
C VAL A 41 -19.81 13.22 -3.85
N ASN A 42 -18.85 12.80 -3.02
CA ASN A 42 -18.18 11.52 -3.21
C ASN A 42 -19.04 10.36 -2.67
N PRO A 43 -19.54 9.47 -3.53
CA PRO A 43 -20.40 8.37 -3.10
C PRO A 43 -19.69 7.39 -2.14
N PHE A 44 -18.38 7.22 -2.25
CA PHE A 44 -17.63 6.38 -1.33
C PHE A 44 -17.57 6.98 0.08
N ALA A 45 -17.40 8.31 0.18
CA ALA A 45 -17.44 9.00 1.46
C ALA A 45 -18.85 8.90 2.10
N VAL A 46 -19.92 8.99 1.29
CA VAL A 46 -21.29 8.75 1.76
C VAL A 46 -21.45 7.33 2.34
N THR A 47 -20.97 6.30 1.64
CA THR A 47 -20.98 4.91 2.13
C THR A 47 -20.22 4.77 3.45
N LEU A 48 -19.02 5.36 3.56
CA LEU A 48 -18.22 5.30 4.79
C LEU A 48 -18.94 6.00 5.96
N LEU A 49 -19.53 7.16 5.72
CA LEU A 49 -20.28 7.92 6.72
C LEU A 49 -21.52 7.16 7.20
N ASN A 50 -22.30 6.60 6.29
CA ASN A 50 -23.46 5.80 6.63
C ASN A 50 -23.08 4.64 7.53
N ALA A 51 -22.03 3.90 7.18
CA ALA A 51 -21.54 2.80 8.01
C ALA A 51 -20.96 3.24 9.35
N ALA A 52 -20.26 4.38 9.39
CA ALA A 52 -19.67 4.92 10.63
C ALA A 52 -20.72 5.31 11.68
N PHE A 53 -21.91 5.74 11.24
CA PHE A 53 -23.03 6.10 12.10
C PHE A 53 -24.10 5.02 12.23
N SER A 54 -23.97 3.90 11.52
CA SER A 54 -24.86 2.75 11.65
C SER A 54 -24.52 1.91 12.87
N ALA A 55 -25.52 1.20 13.40
CA ALA A 55 -25.29 0.25 14.46
C ALA A 55 -24.35 -0.87 13.97
N ARG A 56 -23.37 -1.25 14.79
CA ARG A 56 -22.50 -2.38 14.46
C ARG A 56 -23.34 -3.65 14.36
N HIS A 57 -23.29 -4.34 13.22
CA HIS A 57 -24.04 -5.57 13.03
C HIS A 57 -23.55 -6.65 14.04
N PRO A 58 -24.45 -7.35 14.76
CA PRO A 58 -24.06 -8.27 15.85
C PRO A 58 -23.11 -9.39 15.41
N LYS A 59 -23.23 -9.86 14.16
CA LYS A 59 -22.41 -10.93 13.59
C LYS A 59 -21.14 -10.45 12.88
N LEU A 60 -20.84 -9.14 12.89
CA LEU A 60 -19.74 -8.58 12.12
C LEU A 60 -18.39 -9.21 12.48
N GLN A 61 -18.08 -9.32 13.78
CA GLN A 61 -16.81 -9.85 14.26
C GLN A 61 -16.64 -11.32 13.85
N ASP A 62 -17.60 -12.18 14.22
CA ASP A 62 -17.52 -13.61 13.95
C ASP A 62 -17.46 -13.92 12.44
N THR A 63 -18.20 -13.16 11.64
CA THR A 63 -18.21 -13.33 10.17
C THR A 63 -16.89 -12.84 9.57
N TYR A 64 -16.35 -11.72 10.06
CA TYR A 64 -15.05 -11.22 9.66
C TYR A 64 -13.95 -12.26 9.94
N ASP A 65 -13.90 -12.78 11.17
CA ASP A 65 -12.89 -13.76 11.58
C ASP A 65 -12.99 -15.06 10.79
N ALA A 66 -14.21 -15.53 10.50
CA ALA A 66 -14.43 -16.68 9.63
C ALA A 66 -13.95 -16.43 8.19
N ILE A 67 -14.24 -15.26 7.61
CA ILE A 67 -13.78 -14.90 6.26
C ILE A 67 -12.26 -14.79 6.24
N ALA A 68 -11.67 -14.07 7.20
CA ALA A 68 -10.24 -13.84 7.29
C ALA A 68 -9.48 -15.17 7.43
N THR A 69 -9.89 -16.04 8.35
CA THR A 69 -9.29 -17.37 8.54
C THR A 69 -9.27 -18.17 7.24
N ARG A 70 -10.42 -18.26 6.57
CA ARG A 70 -10.55 -19.02 5.32
C ARG A 70 -9.80 -18.39 4.15
N ALA A 71 -9.64 -17.07 4.14
CA ALA A 71 -8.88 -16.37 3.11
C ALA A 71 -7.38 -16.54 3.33
N LEU A 72 -6.92 -16.54 4.60
CA LEU A 72 -5.55 -16.81 4.99
C LEU A 72 -5.13 -18.25 4.67
N GLU A 73 -6.00 -19.24 4.90
CA GLU A 73 -5.78 -20.63 4.46
C GLU A 73 -5.50 -20.72 2.96
N ALA A 74 -6.23 -19.95 2.14
CA ALA A 74 -6.10 -19.97 0.68
C ALA A 74 -4.79 -19.37 0.17
N VAL A 75 -4.21 -18.41 0.88
CA VAL A 75 -2.97 -17.72 0.49
C VAL A 75 -1.75 -18.25 1.23
N GLY A 76 -1.93 -18.99 2.33
CA GLY A 76 -0.86 -19.54 3.17
C GLY A 76 0.27 -20.23 2.39
N PRO A 77 -0.01 -21.07 1.38
CA PRO A 77 1.04 -21.70 0.56
C PRO A 77 1.93 -20.73 -0.24
N LEU A 78 1.57 -19.45 -0.33
CA LEU A 78 2.32 -18.39 -1.04
C LEU A 78 3.17 -17.52 -0.09
N TYR A 79 3.31 -17.95 1.17
CA TYR A 79 4.12 -17.31 2.20
C TYR A 79 4.93 -18.38 2.95
N ASP A 80 6.10 -18.00 3.46
CA ASP A 80 7.00 -18.89 4.21
C ASP A 80 6.51 -19.20 5.65
N GLY A 81 5.19 -19.19 5.85
CA GLY A 81 4.55 -19.42 7.13
C GLY A 81 4.82 -18.34 8.18
N PRO A 82 4.55 -18.63 9.47
CA PRO A 82 4.63 -17.65 10.56
C PRO A 82 6.05 -17.18 10.90
N ASN A 83 7.07 -17.92 10.47
CA ASN A 83 8.49 -17.55 10.64
C ASN A 83 9.08 -16.90 9.37
N GLY A 84 8.24 -16.65 8.37
CA GLY A 84 8.63 -15.99 7.13
C GLY A 84 8.93 -14.49 7.30
N PRO A 85 9.24 -13.79 6.20
CA PRO A 85 9.47 -12.36 6.24
C PRO A 85 8.29 -11.57 6.82
N ALA A 86 8.61 -10.58 7.66
CA ALA A 86 7.65 -9.65 8.26
C ALA A 86 7.24 -8.53 7.30
N GLY A 87 7.99 -8.32 6.21
CA GLY A 87 7.72 -7.27 5.23
C GLY A 87 8.46 -7.49 3.92
N TYR A 88 7.94 -6.90 2.85
CA TYR A 88 8.44 -7.04 1.49
C TYR A 88 8.54 -5.66 0.85
N PHE A 89 9.68 -5.35 0.25
CA PHE A 89 9.94 -4.05 -0.38
C PHE A 89 10.05 -4.25 -1.88
N TRP A 90 9.24 -3.50 -2.62
CA TRP A 90 9.16 -3.57 -4.06
C TRP A 90 9.69 -2.28 -4.69
N ALA A 91 10.32 -2.44 -5.84
CA ALA A 91 10.66 -1.36 -6.74
C ALA A 91 10.13 -1.69 -8.13
N TYR A 92 10.35 -0.79 -9.07
CA TYR A 92 10.16 -1.04 -10.49
C TYR A 92 11.49 -1.12 -11.22
N GLN A 93 11.52 -1.80 -12.35
CA GLN A 93 12.66 -1.82 -13.25
C GLN A 93 12.21 -1.67 -14.71
N ALA A 94 13.04 -1.02 -15.51
CA ALA A 94 12.82 -0.86 -16.95
C ALA A 94 14.17 -0.84 -17.68
N PRO A 95 14.23 -1.30 -18.95
CA PRO A 95 15.41 -1.15 -19.79
C PRO A 95 15.61 0.33 -20.15
N CYS A 96 16.85 0.81 -20.10
CA CYS A 96 17.20 2.16 -20.52
C CYS A 96 17.07 2.30 -22.04
N SER A 97 16.40 3.35 -22.53
CA SER A 97 16.27 3.62 -23.97
C SER A 97 17.61 3.91 -24.66
N SER A 98 18.62 4.39 -23.92
CA SER A 98 19.95 4.72 -24.43
C SER A 98 20.88 3.49 -24.48
N CYS A 99 21.15 2.86 -23.33
CA CYS A 99 22.12 1.75 -23.25
C CYS A 99 21.50 0.35 -23.20
N ARG A 100 20.17 0.23 -23.16
CA ARG A 100 19.39 -1.04 -23.09
C ARG A 100 19.57 -1.87 -21.82
N GLU A 101 20.51 -1.51 -20.95
CA GLU A 101 20.65 -2.12 -19.63
C GLU A 101 19.43 -1.88 -18.74
N THR A 102 19.13 -2.84 -17.87
CA THR A 102 18.01 -2.73 -16.93
C THR A 102 18.39 -1.83 -15.76
N ALA A 103 17.57 -0.80 -15.51
CA ALA A 103 17.73 0.12 -14.39
C ALA A 103 16.60 -0.07 -13.37
N LEU A 104 16.94 -0.03 -12.08
CA LEU A 104 15.95 0.10 -11.01
C LEU A 104 15.43 1.54 -10.96
N LEU A 105 14.10 1.69 -10.96
CA LEU A 105 13.41 2.97 -10.85
C LEU A 105 13.26 3.36 -9.37
N ILE A 106 14.38 3.74 -8.75
CA ILE A 106 14.42 4.18 -7.35
C ILE A 106 14.96 5.60 -7.25
N LYS A 107 14.33 6.43 -6.41
CA LYS A 107 14.78 7.81 -6.12
C LYS A 107 15.64 7.89 -4.86
N ARG A 108 15.59 6.84 -4.02
CA ARG A 108 16.28 6.71 -2.74
C ARG A 108 16.85 5.31 -2.66
N THR A 109 18.12 5.24 -2.26
CA THR A 109 18.81 3.98 -1.99
C THR A 109 18.63 3.56 -0.54
N VAL A 110 18.47 4.51 0.39
CA VAL A 110 18.11 4.24 1.78
C VAL A 110 16.66 3.80 1.83
N ILE A 111 16.43 2.52 2.14
CA ILE A 111 15.10 1.92 2.19
C ILE A 111 14.49 1.99 3.60
N VAL A 112 15.34 1.99 4.63
CA VAL A 112 14.91 2.08 6.04
C VAL A 112 15.92 2.91 6.82
N GLN A 113 15.41 3.79 7.67
CA GLN A 113 16.21 4.55 8.63
C GLN A 113 15.44 4.73 9.93
N HIS A 114 16.15 5.04 11.01
CA HIS A 114 15.52 5.37 12.29
C HIS A 114 14.67 6.65 12.15
N ALA A 115 13.54 6.74 12.87
CA ALA A 115 12.69 7.94 12.91
C ALA A 115 13.43 9.19 13.43
N TYR A 116 14.50 8.97 14.21
CA TYR A 116 15.36 10.00 14.78
C TYR A 116 16.82 9.80 14.32
N PRO A 117 17.13 10.06 13.04
CA PRO A 117 18.44 9.76 12.47
C PRO A 117 19.57 10.60 13.11
N ASN A 118 19.25 11.74 13.73
CA ASN A 118 20.24 12.54 14.45
C ASN A 118 20.75 11.87 15.74
N ARG A 119 19.93 11.01 16.37
CA ARG A 119 20.29 10.28 17.59
C ARG A 119 20.80 8.88 17.27
N LEU A 120 20.13 8.20 16.35
CA LEU A 120 20.43 6.84 15.92
C LEU A 120 20.56 6.85 14.40
N PRO A 121 21.73 7.20 13.84
CA PRO A 121 21.91 7.40 12.40
C PRO A 121 22.01 6.08 11.62
N ARG A 122 21.49 4.98 12.15
CA ARG A 122 21.55 3.67 11.49
C ARG A 122 20.41 3.53 10.48
N GLY A 123 20.67 2.74 9.45
CA GLY A 123 19.68 2.44 8.42
C GLY A 123 20.12 1.29 7.53
N TRP A 124 19.39 1.08 6.45
CA TRP A 124 19.64 0.05 5.45
C TRP A 124 19.50 0.67 4.06
N ALA A 125 20.42 0.32 3.16
CA ALA A 125 20.35 0.72 1.76
C ALA A 125 20.29 -0.47 0.82
N LEU A 126 19.64 -0.23 -0.32
CA LEU A 126 19.64 -1.05 -1.51
C LEU A 126 20.73 -0.53 -2.46
N CYS A 127 21.66 -1.40 -2.83
CA CYS A 127 22.61 -1.11 -3.89
C CYS A 127 21.92 -1.28 -5.26
N PRO A 128 21.86 -0.25 -6.12
CA PRO A 128 21.16 -0.37 -7.40
C PRO A 128 21.89 -1.25 -8.41
N TYR A 129 23.17 -1.55 -8.18
CA TYR A 129 24.01 -2.30 -9.11
C TYR A 129 23.93 -3.82 -8.94
N ASP A 130 24.06 -4.31 -7.70
CA ASP A 130 24.09 -5.74 -7.37
C ASP A 130 22.84 -6.20 -6.60
N ARG A 131 21.93 -5.26 -6.29
CA ARG A 131 20.69 -5.48 -5.51
C ARG A 131 20.93 -5.95 -4.09
N ASN A 132 22.17 -5.87 -3.59
CA ASN A 132 22.49 -6.20 -2.21
C ASN A 132 21.86 -5.17 -1.27
N VAL A 133 21.32 -5.66 -0.16
CA VAL A 133 20.78 -4.86 0.93
C VAL A 133 21.77 -4.87 2.08
N PHE A 134 22.23 -3.70 2.52
CA PHE A 134 23.31 -3.62 3.51
C PHE A 134 23.04 -2.55 4.57
N ALA A 135 23.56 -2.81 5.76
CA ALA A 135 23.43 -1.91 6.90
C ALA A 135 24.32 -0.67 6.73
N ILE A 136 23.79 0.47 7.13
CA ILE A 136 24.45 1.77 7.16
C ILE A 136 24.65 2.16 8.63
N THR A 137 25.88 2.52 8.99
CA THR A 137 26.22 2.99 10.33
C THR A 137 25.90 4.46 10.55
N ASP A 138 25.91 5.27 9.49
CA ASP A 138 25.53 6.68 9.52
C ASP A 138 24.85 7.14 8.21
N VAL A 139 23.52 7.24 8.22
CA VAL A 139 22.68 7.67 7.09
C VAL A 139 22.85 9.15 6.72
N ARG A 140 23.51 9.95 7.57
CA ARG A 140 23.76 11.38 7.31
C ARG A 140 24.94 11.60 6.35
N LYS A 141 25.76 10.57 6.14
CA LYS A 141 26.83 10.60 5.14
C LYS A 141 26.25 10.72 3.74
N THR A 142 27.04 11.25 2.81
CA THR A 142 26.62 11.39 1.40
C THR A 142 26.59 10.06 0.66
N LYS A 143 27.44 9.11 1.05
CA LYS A 143 27.57 7.79 0.43
C LYS A 143 28.01 6.71 1.43
N ALA A 144 27.69 5.45 1.15
CA ALA A 144 28.19 4.27 1.87
C ALA A 144 28.73 3.22 0.91
N LYS A 145 29.68 2.40 1.36
CA LYS A 145 30.26 1.33 0.56
C LYS A 145 29.36 0.09 0.62
N CYS A 146 28.91 -0.41 -0.53
CA CYS A 146 28.18 -1.68 -0.59
C CYS A 146 29.09 -2.82 -0.10
N THR A 147 28.54 -3.72 0.73
CA THR A 147 29.27 -4.86 1.28
C THR A 147 29.48 -6.01 0.30
N CYS A 148 28.79 -6.00 -0.85
CA CYS A 148 28.89 -7.02 -1.90
C CYS A 148 29.81 -6.55 -3.04
N CYS A 149 29.39 -5.59 -3.88
CA CYS A 149 30.21 -5.12 -5.01
C CYS A 149 31.30 -4.09 -4.64
N GLY A 150 31.32 -3.57 -3.41
CA GLY A 150 32.33 -2.59 -2.97
C GLY A 150 32.17 -1.17 -3.54
N ARG A 151 31.16 -0.90 -4.38
CA ARG A 151 30.88 0.45 -4.91
C ARG A 151 30.36 1.38 -3.83
N PHE A 152 30.59 2.69 -4.01
CA PHE A 152 30.01 3.71 -3.14
C PHE A 152 28.62 4.10 -3.64
N ILE A 153 27.61 3.86 -2.82
CA ILE A 153 26.20 4.13 -3.10
C ILE A 153 25.81 5.47 -2.48
N PRO A 154 25.24 6.42 -3.23
CA PRO A 154 24.78 7.69 -2.68
C PRO A 154 23.63 7.41 -1.70
N LEU A 155 23.62 8.07 -0.54
CA LEU A 155 22.57 7.90 0.48
C LEU A 155 21.52 9.01 0.46
N GLN A 156 21.86 10.17 -0.10
CA GLN A 156 20.94 11.28 -0.21
C GLN A 156 20.05 11.10 -1.45
N PRO A 157 18.75 11.42 -1.36
CA PRO A 157 17.87 11.40 -2.53
C PRO A 157 18.38 12.34 -3.61
N LYS A 158 18.23 11.94 -4.87
CA LYS A 158 18.32 12.90 -5.97
C LYS A 158 17.14 13.87 -5.83
N ARG A 159 17.41 15.17 -6.01
CA ARG A 159 16.37 16.22 -5.95
C ARG A 159 15.50 16.26 -7.20
N THR A 160 15.90 15.56 -8.26
CA THR A 160 15.15 15.45 -9.50
C THR A 160 13.94 14.52 -9.30
N GLY A 161 12.81 14.83 -9.94
CA GLY A 161 11.64 13.94 -9.97
C GLY A 161 11.82 12.72 -10.88
N ARG A 162 13.02 12.54 -11.44
CA ARG A 162 13.35 11.67 -12.58
C ARG A 162 14.02 10.37 -12.11
N PHE A 163 13.93 9.32 -12.92
CA PHE A 163 14.74 8.11 -12.72
C PHE A 163 15.95 8.16 -13.64
N GLU A 164 17.12 7.74 -13.16
CA GLU A 164 18.37 7.82 -13.91
C GLU A 164 18.99 6.43 -14.03
N CYS A 165 19.47 6.11 -15.22
CA CYS A 165 20.15 4.86 -15.50
C CYS A 165 21.50 4.83 -14.78
N ILE A 166 21.75 3.80 -13.98
CA ILE A 166 23.00 3.67 -13.23
C ILE A 166 24.22 3.32 -14.10
N TRP A 167 24.00 3.02 -15.38
CA TRP A 167 25.01 2.54 -16.33
C TRP A 167 25.50 3.64 -17.28
N CYS A 168 24.60 4.51 -17.73
CA CYS A 168 24.91 5.59 -18.69
C CYS A 168 24.39 6.96 -18.26
N GLU A 169 23.82 7.10 -17.06
CA GLU A 169 23.34 8.36 -16.45
C GLU A 169 22.15 9.04 -17.16
N GLU A 170 21.73 8.53 -18.32
CA GLU A 170 20.53 8.99 -19.02
C GLU A 170 19.25 8.73 -18.23
N GLU A 171 18.25 9.57 -18.49
CA GLU A 171 16.93 9.46 -17.88
C GLU A 171 16.20 8.18 -18.33
N VAL A 172 15.51 7.53 -17.39
CA VAL A 172 14.66 6.37 -17.64
C VAL A 172 13.20 6.76 -17.40
N LEU A 173 12.42 6.80 -18.47
CA LEU A 173 11.00 7.17 -18.46
C LEU A 173 10.14 5.91 -18.61
N PRO A 174 9.40 5.50 -17.57
CA PRO A 174 8.41 4.43 -17.68
C PRO A 174 7.11 4.98 -18.28
N GLU A 175 7.13 5.42 -19.52
CA GLU A 175 5.95 5.98 -20.22
C GLU A 175 5.42 5.04 -21.30
N PRO A 176 4.12 5.12 -21.65
CA PRO A 176 3.56 4.41 -22.79
C PRO A 176 4.43 4.56 -24.04
N ASP A 177 4.48 3.49 -24.84
CA ASP A 177 5.26 3.40 -26.08
C ASP A 177 6.80 3.42 -25.93
N LEU A 178 7.33 3.55 -24.70
CA LEU A 178 8.75 3.38 -24.44
C LEU A 178 9.12 1.94 -24.04
N PRO A 179 10.36 1.49 -24.30
CA PRO A 179 10.83 0.17 -23.91
C PRO A 179 10.62 -0.16 -22.43
N GLY A 180 9.96 -1.29 -22.17
CA GLY A 180 9.68 -1.77 -20.82
C GLY A 180 8.62 -0.98 -20.07
N TRP A 181 7.69 -0.36 -20.80
CA TRP A 181 6.38 0.00 -20.26
C TRP A 181 5.38 -1.16 -20.44
N PRO A 182 4.53 -1.45 -19.43
CA PRO A 182 4.62 -0.94 -18.05
C PRO A 182 5.89 -1.45 -17.36
N PRO A 183 6.47 -0.66 -16.44
CA PRO A 183 7.70 -1.06 -15.77
C PRO A 183 7.46 -2.30 -14.90
N GLU A 184 8.45 -3.18 -14.89
CA GLU A 184 8.32 -4.48 -14.23
C GLU A 184 8.47 -4.32 -12.69
N PRO A 185 7.53 -4.82 -11.89
CA PRO A 185 7.67 -4.85 -10.44
C PRO A 185 8.74 -5.86 -10.03
N VAL A 186 9.63 -5.47 -9.11
CA VAL A 186 10.66 -6.38 -8.61
C VAL A 186 10.80 -6.30 -7.09
N LEU A 187 10.83 -7.47 -6.45
CA LEU A 187 11.09 -7.59 -5.03
C LEU A 187 12.58 -7.31 -4.78
N VAL A 188 12.88 -6.28 -3.99
CA VAL A 188 14.26 -5.80 -3.79
C VAL A 188 14.79 -6.04 -2.38
N ALA A 189 13.91 -6.14 -1.39
CA ALA A 189 14.30 -6.47 -0.02
C ALA A 189 13.17 -7.18 0.72
N VAL A 190 13.55 -7.91 1.78
CA VAL A 190 12.63 -8.45 2.76
C VAL A 190 13.04 -8.02 4.16
N GLU A 191 12.05 -7.75 5.02
CA GLU A 191 12.24 -7.54 6.46
C GLU A 191 12.14 -8.87 7.18
N ILE A 192 13.13 -9.18 8.00
CA ILE A 192 13.11 -10.29 8.94
C ILE A 192 13.08 -9.71 10.35
N ARG A 193 12.21 -10.24 11.20
CA ARG A 193 12.22 -9.96 12.64
C ARG A 193 12.81 -11.17 13.34
N ASN A 194 13.90 -10.97 14.09
CA ASN A 194 14.42 -12.03 14.94
C ASN A 194 13.55 -12.15 16.22
N GLY A 195 13.81 -13.18 17.03
CA GLY A 195 13.06 -13.42 18.27
C GLY A 195 13.11 -12.27 19.29
N ASP A 196 14.13 -11.42 19.22
CA ASP A 196 14.31 -10.25 20.09
C ASP A 196 13.62 -8.98 19.54
N GLY A 197 12.89 -9.07 18.42
CA GLY A 197 12.21 -7.95 17.77
C GLY A 197 13.14 -7.02 16.96
N VAL A 198 14.41 -7.37 16.79
CA VAL A 198 15.36 -6.64 15.94
C VAL A 198 14.98 -6.85 14.47
N ARG A 199 14.88 -5.74 13.75
CA ARG A 199 14.59 -5.69 12.32
C ARG A 199 15.88 -5.82 11.51
N LEU A 200 15.92 -6.82 10.65
CA LEU A 200 17.00 -7.07 9.71
C LEU A 200 16.44 -7.00 8.28
N PHE A 201 17.26 -6.55 7.34
CA PHE A 201 16.88 -6.46 5.94
C PHE A 201 17.90 -7.18 5.08
N ARG A 202 17.41 -7.93 4.10
CA ARG A 202 18.27 -8.65 3.17
C ARG A 202 17.65 -8.68 1.78
N GLN A 203 18.46 -9.09 0.82
CA GLN A 203 17.97 -9.45 -0.51
C GLN A 203 16.98 -10.64 -0.39
N PRO A 204 15.91 -10.65 -1.20
CA PRO A 204 15.00 -11.79 -1.25
C PRO A 204 15.70 -13.05 -1.78
N ALA A 205 15.36 -14.20 -1.22
CA ALA A 205 15.71 -15.52 -1.72
C ALA A 205 14.93 -15.83 -3.01
N LYS A 206 15.41 -16.79 -3.80
CA LYS A 206 14.77 -17.16 -5.08
C LYS A 206 13.35 -17.71 -4.86
N GLU A 207 13.19 -18.47 -3.79
CA GLU A 207 11.93 -19.06 -3.37
C GLU A 207 10.90 -17.97 -3.00
N GLU A 208 11.33 -16.94 -2.26
CA GLU A 208 10.47 -15.79 -1.89
C GLU A 208 10.00 -15.02 -3.13
N VAL A 209 10.88 -14.83 -4.12
CA VAL A 209 10.53 -14.20 -5.40
C VAL A 209 9.50 -15.05 -6.15
N ALA A 210 9.70 -16.37 -6.20
CA ALA A 210 8.77 -17.29 -6.85
C ALA A 210 7.39 -17.30 -6.18
N LEU A 211 7.36 -17.36 -4.84
CA LEU A 211 6.11 -17.30 -4.05
C LEU A 211 5.38 -15.97 -4.26
N ALA A 212 6.12 -14.86 -4.32
CA ALA A 212 5.55 -13.53 -4.56
C ALA A 212 4.91 -13.37 -5.94
N ALA A 213 5.47 -14.04 -6.95
CA ALA A 213 4.92 -14.10 -8.31
C ALA A 213 3.81 -15.17 -8.47
N GLY A 214 3.68 -16.09 -7.51
CA GLY A 214 2.75 -17.21 -7.55
C GLY A 214 1.29 -16.84 -7.24
N GLY A 215 0.41 -17.82 -7.47
CA GLY A 215 -1.01 -17.75 -7.14
C GLY A 215 -1.93 -17.55 -8.35
N ASP A 216 -3.00 -18.36 -8.41
CA ASP A 216 -4.06 -18.21 -9.40
C ASP A 216 -5.05 -17.12 -8.96
N SER A 217 -5.04 -16.00 -9.69
CA SER A 217 -5.95 -14.87 -9.48
C SER A 217 -7.04 -14.75 -10.54
N THR A 218 -7.21 -15.75 -11.43
CA THR A 218 -8.23 -15.74 -12.50
C THR A 218 -9.65 -15.56 -11.98
N LYS A 219 -9.90 -15.94 -10.73
CA LYS A 219 -11.20 -15.83 -10.05
C LYS A 219 -11.44 -14.48 -9.39
N LEU A 220 -10.51 -13.53 -9.50
CA LEU A 220 -10.71 -12.17 -9.00
C LEU A 220 -11.61 -11.41 -9.98
N THR A 221 -12.68 -10.83 -9.45
CA THR A 221 -13.52 -9.91 -10.24
C THR A 221 -12.66 -8.72 -10.67
N ARG A 222 -12.59 -8.50 -11.98
CA ARG A 222 -11.90 -7.37 -12.58
C ARG A 222 -12.77 -6.13 -12.43
N SER A 223 -12.12 -5.01 -12.11
CA SER A 223 -12.75 -3.70 -12.00
C SER A 223 -11.83 -2.71 -12.72
N PRO A 224 -12.19 -2.27 -13.93
CA PRO A 224 -11.36 -1.35 -14.69
C PRO A 224 -11.21 -0.02 -13.94
N ILE A 225 -10.07 0.64 -14.18
CA ILE A 225 -9.82 1.98 -13.67
C ILE A 225 -10.30 2.97 -14.72
N ASP A 226 -11.32 3.75 -14.38
CA ASP A 226 -11.80 4.83 -15.23
C ASP A 226 -10.83 6.01 -15.21
N SER A 227 -10.71 6.70 -16.34
CA SER A 227 -9.89 7.90 -16.45
C SER A 227 -10.51 9.05 -15.66
N GLY A 228 -9.68 9.74 -14.88
CA GLY A 228 -10.08 10.85 -14.04
C GLY A 228 -8.86 11.54 -13.44
N LEU A 229 -9.09 12.68 -12.78
CA LEU A 229 -8.03 13.57 -12.29
C LEU A 229 -6.97 12.87 -11.43
N THR A 230 -7.38 11.91 -10.59
CA THR A 230 -6.48 11.18 -9.67
C THR A 230 -6.05 9.81 -10.21
N THR A 231 -6.72 9.26 -11.22
CA THR A 231 -6.44 7.94 -11.78
C THR A 231 -5.57 7.98 -13.02
N GLU A 232 -5.42 9.14 -13.68
CA GLU A 232 -4.50 9.31 -14.82
C GLU A 232 -3.06 8.89 -14.49
N GLN A 233 -2.57 9.23 -13.30
CA GLN A 233 -1.23 8.84 -12.89
C GLN A 233 -1.08 7.32 -12.81
N ILE A 234 -2.11 6.63 -12.32
CA ILE A 234 -2.13 5.18 -12.18
C ILE A 234 -2.17 4.51 -13.57
N LEU A 235 -3.02 5.02 -14.47
CA LEU A 235 -3.11 4.58 -15.86
C LEU A 235 -1.79 4.77 -16.63
N ARG A 236 -1.08 5.89 -16.40
CA ARG A 236 0.24 6.14 -17.01
C ARG A 236 1.30 5.13 -16.59
N TRP A 237 1.18 4.53 -15.40
CA TRP A 237 2.04 3.43 -14.95
C TRP A 237 1.59 2.05 -15.47
N GLY A 238 0.55 2.02 -16.32
CA GLY A 238 0.01 0.82 -16.97
C GLY A 238 -0.90 -0.04 -16.11
N TYR A 239 -1.38 0.50 -14.98
CA TYR A 239 -2.44 -0.14 -14.21
C TYR A 239 -3.79 0.22 -14.82
N VAL A 240 -4.49 -0.77 -15.38
CA VAL A 240 -5.78 -0.57 -16.04
C VAL A 240 -6.95 -1.15 -15.25
N ASP A 241 -6.64 -1.89 -14.19
CA ASP A 241 -7.60 -2.53 -13.28
C ASP A 241 -7.15 -2.37 -11.83
N TRP A 242 -8.09 -2.22 -10.90
CA TRP A 242 -7.78 -2.05 -9.47
C TRP A 242 -7.00 -3.23 -8.89
N ALA A 243 -7.19 -4.45 -9.40
CA ALA A 243 -6.40 -5.61 -9.01
C ALA A 243 -4.93 -5.52 -9.46
N ASP A 244 -4.62 -4.68 -10.45
CA ASP A 244 -3.26 -4.52 -10.94
C ASP A 244 -2.34 -3.87 -9.89
N LEU A 245 -2.93 -3.11 -8.97
CA LEU A 245 -2.28 -2.52 -7.81
C LEU A 245 -1.88 -3.54 -6.74
N LEU A 246 -2.26 -4.81 -6.86
CA LEU A 246 -1.86 -5.87 -5.93
C LEU A 246 -0.78 -6.77 -6.54
N HIS A 247 0.16 -7.25 -5.73
CA HIS A 247 1.07 -8.32 -6.14
C HIS A 247 0.30 -9.62 -6.46
N PRO A 248 0.82 -10.50 -7.35
CA PRO A 248 0.09 -11.69 -7.79
C PRO A 248 -0.47 -12.53 -6.64
N ARG A 249 0.34 -12.85 -5.62
CA ARG A 249 -0.13 -13.57 -4.43
C ARG A 249 -1.19 -12.82 -3.61
N GLN A 250 -1.15 -11.48 -3.57
CA GLN A 250 -2.14 -10.68 -2.85
C GLN A 250 -3.49 -10.66 -3.57
N ARG A 251 -3.50 -10.81 -4.91
CA ARG A 251 -4.75 -10.95 -5.68
C ARG A 251 -5.50 -12.23 -5.30
N VAL A 252 -4.80 -13.29 -4.88
CA VAL A 252 -5.42 -14.52 -4.35
C VAL A 252 -6.18 -14.22 -3.06
N LEU A 253 -5.55 -13.48 -2.14
CA LEU A 253 -6.17 -13.07 -0.88
C LEU A 253 -7.37 -12.15 -1.13
N ALA A 254 -7.22 -11.12 -1.97
CA ALA A 254 -8.31 -10.24 -2.37
C ALA A 254 -9.48 -11.04 -2.96
N SER A 255 -9.21 -11.95 -3.89
CA SER A 255 -10.24 -12.80 -4.50
C SER A 255 -10.95 -13.69 -3.48
N ALA A 256 -10.21 -14.22 -2.50
CA ALA A 256 -10.75 -15.06 -1.45
C ALA A 256 -11.66 -14.29 -0.48
N ILE A 257 -11.31 -13.04 -0.15
CA ILE A 257 -12.10 -12.13 0.68
C ILE A 257 -13.34 -11.68 -0.10
N SER A 258 -13.17 -11.05 -1.26
CA SER A 258 -14.27 -10.45 -2.03
C SER A 258 -15.36 -11.47 -2.38
N ARG A 259 -14.99 -12.70 -2.76
CA ARG A 259 -15.98 -13.76 -3.06
C ARG A 259 -16.79 -14.20 -1.84
N ARG A 260 -16.20 -14.14 -0.65
CA ARG A 260 -16.90 -14.53 0.59
C ARG A 260 -17.81 -13.42 1.08
N VAL A 261 -17.33 -12.17 1.05
CA VAL A 261 -18.15 -10.99 1.36
C VAL A 261 -19.36 -10.92 0.41
N ALA A 262 -19.15 -11.11 -0.90
CA ALA A 262 -20.23 -11.09 -1.89
C ALA A 262 -21.31 -12.18 -1.70
N ARG A 263 -21.02 -13.24 -0.93
CA ARG A 263 -21.98 -14.33 -0.63
C ARG A 263 -22.78 -14.09 0.65
N VAL A 264 -22.49 -13.03 1.40
CA VAL A 264 -23.28 -12.66 2.58
C VAL A 264 -24.61 -12.10 2.09
N GLU A 265 -25.71 -12.76 2.47
CA GLU A 265 -27.07 -12.41 2.04
C GLU A 265 -27.55 -11.11 2.68
N ASP A 266 -27.28 -10.95 3.99
CA ASP A 266 -27.58 -9.75 4.76
C ASP A 266 -26.81 -8.54 4.22
N GLU A 267 -27.54 -7.55 3.72
CA GLU A 267 -26.99 -6.39 3.03
C GLU A 267 -26.17 -5.48 3.96
N GLU A 268 -26.67 -5.22 5.17
CA GLU A 268 -26.00 -4.37 6.16
C GLU A 268 -24.69 -5.03 6.61
N LEU A 269 -24.74 -6.33 6.94
CA LEU A 269 -23.54 -7.08 7.31
C LEU A 269 -22.53 -7.13 6.14
N ARG A 270 -23.00 -7.34 4.91
CA ARG A 270 -22.14 -7.38 3.72
C ARG A 270 -21.43 -6.04 3.49
N GLU A 271 -22.14 -4.93 3.64
CA GLU A 271 -21.57 -3.58 3.50
C GLU A 271 -20.54 -3.28 4.59
N GLN A 272 -20.88 -3.55 5.86
CA GLN A 272 -19.94 -3.37 6.98
C GLN A 272 -18.69 -4.26 6.83
N LEU A 273 -18.83 -5.49 6.32
CA LEU A 273 -17.68 -6.36 6.01
C LEU A 273 -16.83 -5.81 4.85
N ALA A 274 -17.45 -5.33 3.77
CA ALA A 274 -16.73 -4.76 2.63
C ALA A 274 -15.86 -3.58 3.07
N LEU A 275 -16.41 -2.70 3.92
CA LEU A 275 -15.68 -1.57 4.50
C LEU A 275 -14.60 -2.03 5.47
N ALA A 276 -14.88 -3.01 6.34
CA ALA A 276 -13.89 -3.56 7.29
C ALA A 276 -12.68 -4.18 6.58
N PHE A 277 -12.87 -4.79 5.41
CA PHE A 277 -11.78 -5.32 4.59
C PHE A 277 -11.14 -4.28 3.67
N SER A 278 -11.72 -3.10 3.47
CA SER A 278 -11.16 -2.08 2.56
C SER A 278 -9.71 -1.64 2.87
N PRO A 279 -9.25 -1.54 4.14
CA PRO A 279 -7.85 -1.19 4.45
C PRO A 279 -6.84 -2.21 3.92
N PHE A 280 -7.28 -3.42 3.55
CA PHE A 280 -6.43 -4.39 2.85
C PHE A 280 -5.72 -3.76 1.64
N PHE A 281 -6.44 -2.96 0.86
CA PHE A 281 -5.86 -2.32 -0.31
C PHE A 281 -4.84 -1.25 0.07
N GLU A 282 -5.04 -0.52 1.17
CA GLU A 282 -4.09 0.49 1.64
C GLU A 282 -2.72 -0.13 1.98
N TYR A 283 -2.71 -1.26 2.70
CA TYR A 283 -1.47 -1.91 3.15
C TYR A 283 -0.82 -2.84 2.12
N HIS A 284 -1.52 -3.19 1.04
CA HIS A 284 -1.04 -4.12 0.02
C HIS A 284 -0.97 -3.51 -1.38
N CYS A 285 -1.32 -2.24 -1.54
CA CYS A 285 -1.21 -1.52 -2.80
C CYS A 285 0.25 -1.28 -3.16
N ARG A 286 0.58 -1.54 -4.42
CA ARG A 286 1.86 -1.28 -5.08
C ARG A 286 2.26 0.20 -5.15
N LEU A 287 1.33 1.11 -4.84
CA LEU A 287 1.58 2.56 -4.74
C LEU A 287 1.92 2.98 -3.31
N ALA A 288 1.62 2.13 -2.31
CA ALA A 288 2.04 2.32 -0.93
C ALA A 288 3.45 1.74 -0.77
N SER A 289 4.46 2.54 -1.09
CA SER A 289 5.89 2.21 -0.91
C SER A 289 6.61 3.30 -0.12
#